data_AF-A0A329KGX4-F1
#
_entry.id   AF-A0A329KGX4-F1
#
_cell.length_a   1.000
_cell.length_b   1.000
_cell.length_c   1.000
_cell.angle_alpha   90.00
_cell.angle_beta   90.00
_cell.angle_gamma   90.00
#
_symmetry.space_group_name_H-M   'P 1'
#
loop_
_entity.id
_entity.type
_entity.pdbx_description
1 polymer ?
#
loop_
_entity_poly.entity_id
_entity_poly.type
_entity_poly.pdbx_seq_one_letter_code
_entity_poly.pdbx_strand_id
1 'polypeptide(L)'
;MYEKESEDPNYSGYGFELTFRLVRSAEEQEPPAWAMSLLQNMARYVFSSGNVFASGHYLDANGPICLGADTKLTALAFTDEPELPVIDTPNGRVEFLQMVGITGDELEAMMSWNTNAFLKACHEVLPGYITDLSRDSLLRHSGITEALKQGIGRDGSNTGFFFVDQLDWEPAKNRLLSKAPAVLTMGAKQAGTVAKLLRGRLLKDKELTLTSQNLQVVLGAARDTGYKEGEKYVRIGLSEAAVQELSVMLRPVEGEFKLSTFKGLMVRVRKTYIKDQEGNVVDTIG
;
A
#
# COMPACT_ATOMS: atom_id res chain seq x y z
N MET A 1 32.13 -8.98 13.29
CA MET A 1 31.39 -7.75 12.93
C MET A 1 32.09 -6.99 11.79
N TYR A 2 32.69 -7.69 10.81
CA TYR A 2 33.42 -7.08 9.68
C TYR A 2 33.37 -7.95 8.41
N GLU A 3 32.30 -8.71 8.19
CA GLU A 3 32.15 -9.45 6.94
C GLU A 3 30.90 -8.99 6.21
N LYS A 4 31.10 -8.76 4.91
CA LYS A 4 30.12 -8.24 3.98
C LYS A 4 29.15 -9.37 3.64
N GLU A 5 27.89 -9.23 4.02
CA GLU A 5 26.85 -10.22 3.73
C GLU A 5 26.29 -10.13 2.30
N SER A 6 26.61 -9.06 1.54
CA SER A 6 26.16 -8.88 0.16
C SER A 6 27.28 -9.05 -0.87
N GLU A 7 26.96 -9.68 -2.01
CA GLU A 7 27.92 -9.84 -3.12
C GLU A 7 28.05 -8.58 -3.98
N ASP A 8 27.16 -7.59 -3.86
CA ASP A 8 27.18 -6.37 -4.68
C ASP A 8 28.26 -5.38 -4.18
N PRO A 9 29.33 -5.09 -4.95
CA PRO A 9 30.38 -4.15 -4.55
C PRO A 9 29.90 -2.70 -4.38
N ASN A 10 28.74 -2.33 -4.90
CA ASN A 10 28.26 -0.94 -4.88
C ASN A 10 27.54 -0.56 -3.57
N TYR A 11 27.06 -1.54 -2.81
CA TYR A 11 26.25 -1.32 -1.60
C TYR A 11 26.82 -2.06 -0.39
N SER A 12 26.88 -1.37 0.74
CA SER A 12 27.25 -2.00 2.02
C SER A 12 26.03 -2.70 2.62
N GLY A 13 26.08 -4.03 2.72
CA GLY A 13 24.95 -4.82 3.21
C GLY A 13 23.70 -4.65 2.31
N TYR A 14 22.58 -4.22 2.90
CA TYR A 14 21.35 -3.87 2.15
C TYR A 14 21.35 -2.46 1.54
N GLY A 15 22.41 -1.67 1.75
CA GLY A 15 22.58 -0.34 1.16
C GLY A 15 21.88 0.80 1.88
N PHE A 16 21.21 0.55 3.01
CA PHE A 16 20.58 1.59 3.83
C PHE A 16 20.64 1.29 5.33
N GLU A 17 20.49 2.34 6.13
CA GLU A 17 20.24 2.29 7.58
C GLU A 17 18.91 2.97 7.91
N LEU A 18 18.20 2.44 8.90
CA LEU A 18 16.93 3.01 9.35
C LEU A 18 17.15 4.06 10.43
N THR A 19 16.47 5.19 10.29
CA THR A 19 16.37 6.22 11.33
C THR A 19 14.92 6.38 11.77
N PHE A 20 14.71 6.90 12.99
CA PHE A 20 13.38 7.18 13.51
C PHE A 20 13.42 8.43 14.38
N ARG A 21 12.58 9.41 14.04
CA ARG A 21 12.41 10.64 14.81
C ARG A 21 11.12 10.56 15.60
N LEU A 22 11.21 10.65 16.92
CA LEU A 22 10.08 10.53 17.83
C LEU A 22 10.01 11.76 18.73
N VAL A 23 8.81 12.31 18.93
CA VAL A 23 8.59 13.35 19.94
C VAL A 23 8.94 12.79 21.31
N ARG A 24 9.81 13.50 22.03
CA ARG A 24 10.19 13.18 23.41
C ARG A 24 9.15 13.73 24.39
N SER A 25 8.67 12.89 25.30
CA SER A 25 7.90 13.33 26.47
C SER A 25 8.82 14.02 27.50
N ALA A 26 8.29 15.00 28.23
CA ALA A 26 9.03 15.71 29.27
C ALA A 26 9.56 14.78 30.38
N GLU A 27 8.90 13.65 30.59
CA GLU A 27 9.25 12.66 31.63
C GLU A 27 10.33 11.67 31.15
N GLU A 28 10.55 11.56 29.83
CA GLU A 28 11.53 10.64 29.26
C GLU A 28 12.95 11.19 29.44
N GLN A 29 13.83 10.43 30.09
CA GLN A 29 15.26 10.73 30.20
C GLN A 29 16.10 10.02 29.14
N GLU A 30 15.61 8.88 28.65
CA GLU A 30 16.26 8.01 27.67
C GLU A 30 15.30 7.71 26.52
N PRO A 31 15.81 7.36 25.32
CA PRO A 31 14.97 6.91 24.21
C PRO A 31 14.10 5.70 24.61
N PRO A 32 12.82 5.66 24.24
CA PRO A 32 11.94 4.59 24.69
C PRO A 32 12.26 3.26 24.02
N ALA A 33 12.32 2.18 24.81
CA ALA A 33 12.71 0.85 24.36
C ALA A 33 11.84 0.26 23.23
N TRP A 34 10.58 0.68 23.13
CA TRP A 34 9.68 0.23 22.07
C TRP A 34 10.13 0.71 20.69
N ALA A 35 10.72 1.91 20.58
CA ALA A 35 11.19 2.45 19.31
C ALA A 35 12.38 1.63 18.78
N MET A 36 13.28 1.21 19.69
CA MET A 36 14.37 0.29 19.35
C MET A 36 13.84 -1.08 18.90
N SER A 37 12.82 -1.59 19.59
CA SER A 37 12.16 -2.86 19.24
C SER A 37 11.48 -2.77 17.86
N LEU A 38 10.88 -1.63 17.52
CA LEU A 38 10.29 -1.36 16.21
C LEU A 38 11.35 -1.38 15.10
N LEU A 39 12.48 -0.68 15.28
CA LEU A 39 13.61 -0.71 14.33
C LEU A 39 14.13 -2.14 14.13
N GLN A 40 14.30 -2.91 15.21
CA GLN A 40 14.72 -4.31 15.14
C GLN A 40 13.70 -5.20 14.43
N ASN A 41 12.39 -4.96 14.61
CA ASN A 41 11.35 -5.67 13.86
C ASN A 41 11.48 -5.41 12.36
N MET A 42 11.74 -4.16 11.95
CA MET A 42 11.93 -3.80 10.54
C MET A 42 13.19 -4.43 9.96
N ALA A 43 14.30 -4.40 10.70
CA ALA A 43 15.51 -5.10 10.29
C ALA A 43 15.25 -6.60 10.09
N ARG A 44 14.61 -7.27 11.05
CA ARG A 44 14.24 -8.70 10.94
C ARG A 44 13.36 -8.99 9.72
N TYR A 45 12.40 -8.12 9.42
CA TYR A 45 11.58 -8.24 8.21
C TYR A 45 12.45 -8.27 6.95
N VAL A 46 13.39 -7.32 6.80
CA VAL A 46 14.31 -7.26 5.65
C VAL A 46 15.16 -8.53 5.56
N PHE A 47 15.76 -8.96 6.67
CA PHE A 47 16.58 -10.18 6.72
C PHE A 47 15.78 -11.44 6.34
N SER A 48 14.53 -11.56 6.81
CA SER A 48 13.70 -12.75 6.58
C SER A 48 13.08 -12.82 5.18
N SER A 49 12.75 -11.66 4.60
CA SER A 49 12.00 -11.57 3.34
C SER A 49 12.86 -11.25 2.13
N GLY A 50 14.05 -10.66 2.35
CA GLY A 50 14.88 -10.09 1.30
C GLY A 50 14.32 -8.79 0.69
N ASN A 51 13.15 -8.32 1.14
CA ASN A 51 12.54 -7.10 0.64
C ASN A 51 13.16 -5.87 1.31
N VAL A 52 13.99 -5.14 0.56
CA VAL A 52 14.61 -3.90 1.03
C VAL A 52 13.62 -2.72 1.01
N PHE A 53 13.83 -1.77 1.92
CA PHE A 53 13.09 -0.51 1.92
C PHE A 53 13.79 0.53 1.03
N ALA A 54 12.99 1.46 0.51
CA ALA A 54 13.47 2.63 -0.23
C ALA A 54 12.55 3.82 0.08
N SER A 55 13.05 5.03 -0.21
CA SER A 55 12.25 6.25 -0.12
C SER A 55 10.97 6.12 -0.95
N GLY A 56 9.84 6.45 -0.33
CA GLY A 56 8.51 6.30 -0.89
C GLY A 56 7.81 4.96 -0.60
N HIS A 57 8.49 4.00 0.04
CA HIS A 57 7.84 2.78 0.52
C HIS A 57 6.92 3.08 1.72
N TYR A 58 6.02 2.15 1.98
CA TYR A 58 5.14 2.15 3.14
C TYR A 58 4.94 0.72 3.65
N LEU A 59 4.46 0.59 4.89
CA LEU A 59 4.17 -0.69 5.52
C LEU A 59 2.95 -0.54 6.45
N ASP A 60 1.93 -1.37 6.23
CA ASP A 60 0.84 -1.55 7.20
C ASP A 60 1.37 -2.37 8.38
N ALA A 61 1.33 -1.81 9.60
CA ALA A 61 1.83 -2.50 10.78
C ALA A 61 0.81 -3.51 11.34
N ASN A 62 -0.40 -3.59 10.76
CA ASN A 62 -1.51 -4.43 11.21
C ASN A 62 -1.89 -4.19 12.68
N GLY A 63 -1.73 -2.95 13.13
CA GLY A 63 -1.97 -2.53 14.51
C GLY A 63 -1.17 -1.27 14.86
N PRO A 64 -1.31 -0.74 16.09
CA PRO A 64 -0.55 0.42 16.54
C PRO A 64 0.96 0.20 16.44
N ILE A 65 1.70 1.20 15.94
CA ILE A 65 3.18 1.13 15.87
C ILE A 65 3.84 1.09 17.25
N CYS A 66 3.12 1.52 18.29
CA CYS A 66 3.48 1.41 19.69
C CYS A 66 2.37 0.63 20.42
N LEU A 67 2.64 -0.64 20.72
CA LEU A 67 1.67 -1.51 21.37
C LEU A 67 1.31 -0.99 22.77
N GLY A 68 0.01 -0.94 23.07
CA GLY A 68 -0.51 -0.46 24.35
C GLY A 68 -0.63 1.06 24.46
N ALA A 69 -0.10 1.82 23.51
CA ALA A 69 -0.37 3.26 23.41
C ALA A 69 -1.72 3.50 22.73
N ASP A 70 -2.46 4.51 23.22
CA ASP A 70 -3.64 5.03 22.51
C ASP A 70 -3.17 5.92 21.36
N THR A 71 -2.79 5.28 20.25
CA THR A 71 -2.31 5.97 19.05
C THR A 71 -3.09 5.55 17.82
N LYS A 72 -3.30 6.50 16.91
CA LYS A 72 -3.92 6.26 15.60
C LYS A 72 -2.90 5.86 14.54
N LEU A 73 -1.61 5.85 14.89
CA LEU A 73 -0.54 5.50 13.99
C LEU A 73 -0.44 3.98 13.88
N THR A 74 -0.91 3.45 12.76
CA THR A 74 -1.02 2.00 12.52
C THR A 74 -0.22 1.54 11.31
N ALA A 75 0.54 2.43 10.70
CA ALA A 75 1.37 2.16 9.54
C ALA A 75 2.64 3.02 9.57
N LEU A 76 3.55 2.70 8.67
CA LEU A 76 4.84 3.37 8.51
C LEU A 76 5.02 3.82 7.06
N ALA A 77 5.59 5.00 6.88
CA ALA A 77 6.16 5.45 5.61
C ALA A 77 7.67 5.55 5.73
N PHE A 78 8.37 5.43 4.60
CA PHE A 78 9.81 5.52 4.50
C PHE A 78 10.17 6.67 3.55
N THR A 79 11.04 7.56 3.99
CA THR A 79 11.52 8.71 3.21
C THR A 79 13.01 8.89 3.43
N ASP A 80 13.69 9.59 2.54
CA ASP A 80 15.08 9.98 2.75
C ASP A 80 15.23 10.79 4.04
N GLU A 81 16.27 10.49 4.82
CA GLU A 81 16.58 11.19 6.07
C GLU A 81 17.04 12.63 5.76
N PRO A 82 16.30 13.66 6.23
CA PRO A 82 16.59 15.06 5.86
C PRO A 82 17.94 15.59 6.35
N GLU A 83 18.52 15.03 7.41
CA GLU A 83 19.75 15.55 8.03
C GLU A 83 21.00 14.68 7.82
N LEU A 84 20.85 13.44 7.34
CA LEU A 84 21.97 12.52 7.12
C LEU A 84 22.19 12.32 5.62
N PRO A 85 23.30 12.84 5.05
CA PRO A 85 23.64 12.57 3.68
C PRO A 85 24.05 11.11 3.50
N VAL A 86 24.00 10.65 2.26
CA VAL A 86 24.53 9.35 1.87
C VAL A 86 26.03 9.29 2.12
N ILE A 87 26.50 8.17 2.66
CA ILE A 87 27.91 7.96 3.01
C ILE A 87 28.51 6.89 2.10
N ASP A 88 29.68 7.17 1.54
CA ASP A 88 30.53 6.17 0.90
C ASP A 88 31.42 5.48 1.94
N THR A 89 31.31 4.16 2.05
CA THR A 89 32.14 3.36 2.95
C THR A 89 33.09 2.47 2.14
N PRO A 90 34.17 1.92 2.74
CA PRO A 90 35.01 0.92 2.08
C PRO A 90 34.23 -0.32 1.58
N ASN A 91 33.03 -0.56 2.12
CA ASN A 91 32.18 -1.71 1.80
C ASN A 91 31.01 -1.37 0.84
N GLY A 92 30.93 -0.12 0.37
CA GLY A 92 29.87 0.37 -0.52
C GLY A 92 29.09 1.56 0.07
N ARG A 93 28.11 2.04 -0.70
CA ARG A 93 27.26 3.19 -0.37
C ARG A 93 26.21 2.84 0.69
N VAL A 94 25.93 3.76 1.61
CA VAL A 94 24.88 3.64 2.64
C VAL A 94 23.97 4.87 2.62
N GLU A 95 22.69 4.64 2.36
CA GLU A 95 21.63 5.64 2.44
C GLU A 95 20.95 5.61 3.82
N PHE A 96 20.32 6.71 4.24
CA PHE A 96 19.57 6.76 5.50
C PHE A 96 18.09 6.95 5.19
N LEU A 97 17.26 6.02 5.67
CA LEU A 97 15.82 6.03 5.48
C LEU A 97 15.13 6.30 6.81
N GLN A 98 14.43 7.43 6.88
CA GLN A 98 13.61 7.77 8.02
C GLN A 98 12.26 7.04 7.95
N MET A 99 11.97 6.34 9.04
CA MET A 99 10.64 5.81 9.33
C MET A 99 9.74 6.92 9.87
N VAL A 100 8.51 6.98 9.36
CA VAL A 100 7.49 7.96 9.76
C VAL A 100 6.23 7.20 10.16
N GLY A 101 5.78 7.37 11.41
CA GLY A 101 4.50 6.82 11.87
C GLY A 101 3.33 7.53 11.21
N ILE A 102 2.43 6.76 10.60
CA ILE A 102 1.27 7.25 9.84
C ILE A 102 -0.02 6.53 10.23
N THR A 103 -1.15 7.22 10.06
CA THR A 103 -2.49 6.64 10.25
C THR A 103 -2.90 5.78 9.06
N GLY A 104 -3.92 4.95 9.24
CA GLY A 104 -4.45 4.11 8.15
C GLY A 104 -5.02 4.90 6.97
N ASP A 105 -5.67 6.03 7.21
CA ASP A 105 -6.21 6.89 6.15
C ASP A 105 -5.11 7.66 5.39
N GLU A 106 -4.01 8.00 6.06
CA GLU A 106 -2.80 8.53 5.42
C GLU A 106 -2.14 7.47 4.52
N LEU A 107 -2.04 6.22 4.97
CA LEU A 107 -1.55 5.12 4.15
C LEU A 107 -2.38 4.98 2.86
N GLU A 108 -3.72 5.01 2.96
CA GLU A 108 -4.59 4.98 1.79
C GLU A 108 -4.39 6.18 0.85
N ALA A 109 -4.15 7.38 1.40
CA ALA A 109 -3.86 8.57 0.62
C ALA A 109 -2.53 8.44 -0.13
N MET A 110 -1.49 7.91 0.51
CA MET A 110 -0.19 7.63 -0.10
C MET A 110 -0.31 6.60 -1.23
N MET A 111 -1.06 5.52 -1.03
CA MET A 111 -1.34 4.52 -2.07
C MET A 111 -2.06 5.15 -3.27
N SER A 112 -3.02 6.04 -3.00
CA SER A 112 -3.84 6.68 -4.04
C SER A 112 -3.09 7.75 -4.83
N TRP A 113 -1.99 8.28 -4.29
CA TRP A 113 -1.16 9.33 -4.91
C TRP A 113 0.30 8.90 -4.99
N ASN A 114 1.11 9.31 -4.03
CA ASN A 114 2.53 9.03 -3.92
C ASN A 114 2.99 9.38 -2.50
N THR A 115 3.70 8.47 -1.84
CA THR A 115 4.21 8.64 -0.47
C THR A 115 5.02 9.91 -0.28
N ASN A 116 6.06 10.12 -1.09
CA ASN A 116 6.98 11.25 -0.94
C ASN A 116 6.28 12.58 -1.26
N ALA A 117 5.40 12.60 -2.25
CA ALA A 117 4.62 13.79 -2.57
C ALA A 117 3.62 14.13 -1.44
N PHE A 118 3.01 13.11 -0.83
CA PHE A 118 2.14 13.28 0.34
C PHE A 118 2.91 13.82 1.54
N LEU A 119 4.06 13.21 1.89
CA LEU A 119 4.91 13.70 2.98
C LEU A 119 5.37 15.14 2.73
N LYS A 120 5.79 15.47 1.50
CA LYS A 120 6.15 16.83 1.11
C LYS A 120 4.99 17.82 1.30
N ALA A 121 3.76 17.43 0.95
CA ALA A 121 2.58 18.27 1.20
C ALA A 121 2.28 18.47 2.69
N CYS A 122 2.73 17.55 3.55
CA CYS A 122 2.57 17.61 5.00
C CYS A 122 3.70 18.36 5.71
N HIS A 123 4.77 18.76 5.02
CA HIS A 123 6.01 19.25 5.62
C HIS A 123 5.81 20.42 6.61
N GLU A 124 4.88 21.34 6.34
CA GLU A 124 4.59 22.47 7.24
C GLU A 124 3.95 22.03 8.57
N VAL A 125 3.18 20.95 8.55
CA VAL A 125 2.45 20.41 9.72
C VAL A 125 3.26 19.32 10.42
N LEU A 126 4.12 18.62 9.67
CA LEU A 126 4.98 17.53 10.15
C LEU A 126 6.47 17.83 9.83
N PRO A 127 7.06 18.87 10.41
CA PRO A 127 8.43 19.27 10.13
C PRO A 127 9.41 18.15 10.52
N GLY A 128 10.37 17.88 9.63
CA GLY A 128 11.33 16.77 9.81
C GLY A 128 10.70 15.39 9.89
N TYR A 129 9.41 15.26 9.52
CA TYR A 129 8.63 14.02 9.61
C TYR A 129 8.70 13.33 10.98
N ILE A 130 8.78 14.13 12.05
CA ILE A 130 8.87 13.64 13.43
C ILE A 130 7.56 12.95 13.80
N THR A 131 7.66 11.71 14.29
CA THR A 131 6.50 10.94 14.72
C THR A 131 6.04 11.39 16.10
N ASP A 132 4.76 11.73 16.21
CA ASP A 132 4.07 12.03 17.47
C ASP A 132 2.94 11.02 17.67
N LEU A 133 3.04 10.17 18.70
CA LEU A 133 2.04 9.13 18.96
C LEU A 133 0.64 9.70 19.27
N SER A 134 0.55 10.95 19.73
CA SER A 134 -0.70 11.59 20.12
C SER A 134 -1.44 12.27 18.96
N ARG A 135 -0.80 12.40 17.79
CA ARG A 135 -1.35 13.16 16.69
C ARG A 135 -2.55 12.46 16.05
N ASP A 136 -3.45 13.29 15.54
CA ASP A 136 -4.49 12.87 14.62
C ASP A 136 -4.00 12.76 13.17
N SER A 137 -4.87 12.28 12.29
CA SER A 137 -4.62 12.24 10.84
C SER A 137 -4.34 13.63 10.26
N LEU A 138 -3.29 13.73 9.46
CA LEU A 138 -2.90 14.88 8.65
C LEU A 138 -3.98 15.26 7.64
N LEU A 139 -4.87 14.33 7.28
CA LEU A 139 -6.03 14.60 6.43
C LEU A 139 -7.11 15.45 7.11
N ARG A 140 -6.95 15.82 8.38
CA ARG A 140 -7.77 16.85 9.01
C ARG A 140 -7.43 18.27 8.55
N HIS A 141 -6.25 18.46 7.95
CA HIS A 141 -5.83 19.75 7.43
C HIS A 141 -6.33 19.93 6.00
N SER A 142 -7.18 20.92 5.78
CA SER A 142 -7.80 21.18 4.47
C SER A 142 -6.76 21.39 3.37
N GLY A 143 -5.67 22.10 3.65
CA GLY A 143 -4.55 22.29 2.71
C GLY A 143 -3.92 20.98 2.24
N ILE A 144 -3.75 20.01 3.14
CA ILE A 144 -3.21 18.68 2.81
C ILE A 144 -4.21 17.89 1.97
N THR A 145 -5.50 17.91 2.32
CA THR A 145 -6.53 17.20 1.53
C THR A 145 -6.71 17.78 0.13
N GLU A 146 -6.55 19.09 -0.02
CA GLU A 146 -6.62 19.77 -1.31
C GLU A 146 -5.39 19.45 -2.16
N ALA A 147 -4.19 19.51 -1.57
CA ALA A 147 -2.95 19.08 -2.23
C ALA A 147 -3.02 17.62 -2.68
N LEU A 148 -3.57 16.72 -1.85
CA LEU A 148 -3.82 15.32 -2.19
C LEU A 148 -4.75 15.19 -3.39
N LYS A 149 -5.91 15.87 -3.39
CA LYS A 149 -6.86 15.81 -4.51
C LYS A 149 -6.23 16.30 -5.82
N GLN A 150 -5.53 17.43 -5.78
CA GLN A 150 -4.85 17.98 -6.94
C GLN A 150 -3.72 17.06 -7.43
N GLY A 151 -2.94 16.51 -6.50
CA GLY A 151 -1.87 15.55 -6.77
C GLY A 151 -2.38 14.29 -7.45
N ILE A 152 -3.43 13.67 -6.92
CA ILE A 152 -4.08 12.49 -7.56
C ILE A 152 -4.58 12.85 -8.96
N GLY A 153 -5.26 13.99 -9.11
CA GLY A 153 -5.79 14.43 -10.40
C GLY A 153 -4.70 14.65 -11.45
N ARG A 154 -3.56 15.21 -11.06
CA ARG A 154 -2.42 15.48 -11.94
C ARG A 154 -1.61 14.22 -12.23
N ASP A 155 -1.12 13.56 -11.18
CA ASP A 155 -0.05 12.55 -11.24
C ASP A 155 -0.59 11.11 -11.32
N GLY A 156 -1.81 10.90 -10.82
CA GLY A 156 -2.35 9.57 -10.56
C GLY A 156 -1.75 8.90 -9.32
N SER A 157 -1.85 7.58 -9.26
CA SER A 157 -1.26 6.75 -8.21
C SER A 157 0.08 6.16 -8.63
N ASN A 158 1.04 6.10 -7.72
CA ASN A 158 2.32 5.41 -7.91
C ASN A 158 2.28 3.91 -7.55
N THR A 159 1.23 3.41 -6.90
CA THR A 159 1.09 2.01 -6.48
C THR A 159 0.78 1.07 -7.65
N GLY A 160 1.81 0.49 -8.27
CA GLY A 160 1.67 -0.43 -9.40
C GLY A 160 1.32 -1.87 -9.02
N PHE A 161 1.63 -2.28 -7.78
CA PHE A 161 1.37 -3.62 -7.25
C PHE A 161 0.62 -3.48 -5.93
N PHE A 162 -0.47 -4.23 -5.77
CA PHE A 162 -1.29 -4.20 -4.56
C PHE A 162 -1.68 -5.61 -4.14
N PHE A 163 -1.34 -5.96 -2.89
CA PHE A 163 -1.69 -7.26 -2.33
C PHE A 163 -3.16 -7.28 -1.92
N VAL A 164 -3.86 -8.35 -2.29
CA VAL A 164 -5.27 -8.57 -1.98
C VAL A 164 -5.41 -9.98 -1.41
N ASP A 165 -5.68 -10.07 -0.11
CA ASP A 165 -5.71 -11.35 0.63
C ASP A 165 -6.66 -12.36 -0.01
N GLN A 166 -7.89 -11.91 -0.27
CA GLN A 166 -8.93 -12.68 -0.93
C GLN A 166 -8.98 -12.22 -2.39
N LEU A 167 -8.22 -12.85 -3.28
CA LEU A 167 -8.26 -12.59 -4.72
C LEU A 167 -8.42 -13.91 -5.45
N ASP A 168 -9.48 -14.02 -6.25
CA ASP A 168 -9.79 -15.25 -6.97
C ASP A 168 -10.39 -14.94 -8.36
N TRP A 169 -10.28 -15.92 -9.26
CA TRP A 169 -10.75 -15.84 -10.63
C TRP A 169 -11.51 -17.10 -11.02
N GLU A 170 -12.76 -16.93 -11.44
CA GLU A 170 -13.53 -17.99 -12.08
C GLU A 170 -13.62 -17.73 -13.59
N PRO A 171 -13.10 -18.63 -14.43
CA PRO A 171 -13.23 -18.52 -15.88
C PRO A 171 -14.69 -18.55 -16.35
N ALA A 172 -14.95 -17.93 -17.50
CA ALA A 172 -16.27 -17.97 -18.13
C ALA A 172 -16.68 -19.41 -18.48
N LYS A 173 -17.92 -19.79 -18.15
CA LYS A 173 -18.45 -21.14 -18.38
C LYS A 173 -19.49 -21.14 -19.48
N ASN A 174 -19.38 -22.08 -20.42
CA ASN A 174 -20.45 -22.36 -21.38
C ASN A 174 -21.61 -23.05 -20.64
N ARG A 175 -22.83 -22.50 -20.76
CA ARG A 175 -24.08 -23.15 -20.36
C ARG A 175 -24.88 -23.50 -21.62
N LEU A 176 -25.82 -24.43 -21.48
CA LEU A 176 -26.65 -24.97 -22.57
C LEU A 176 -27.31 -23.89 -23.47
N LEU A 177 -27.58 -22.68 -22.95
CA LEU A 177 -28.23 -21.58 -23.68
C LEU A 177 -27.53 -20.22 -23.55
N SER A 178 -26.44 -20.12 -22.80
CA SER A 178 -25.74 -18.84 -22.59
C SER A 178 -24.30 -19.03 -22.12
N LYS A 179 -23.48 -17.99 -22.25
CA LYS A 179 -22.14 -17.97 -21.66
C LYS A 179 -22.21 -17.21 -20.34
N ALA A 180 -21.89 -17.89 -19.23
CA ALA A 180 -21.70 -17.21 -17.95
C ALA A 180 -20.41 -16.37 -18.02
N PRO A 181 -20.42 -15.11 -17.55
CA PRO A 181 -19.23 -14.26 -17.55
C PRO A 181 -18.15 -14.84 -16.62
N ALA A 182 -16.91 -14.42 -16.81
CA ALA A 182 -15.87 -14.67 -15.83
C ALA A 182 -16.12 -13.84 -14.56
N VAL A 183 -15.64 -14.32 -13.41
CA VAL A 183 -15.85 -13.65 -12.11
C VAL A 183 -14.50 -13.31 -11.47
N LEU A 184 -14.23 -12.03 -11.31
CA LEU A 184 -13.14 -11.54 -10.47
C LEU A 184 -13.66 -11.35 -9.05
N THR A 185 -13.11 -12.10 -8.09
CA THR A 185 -13.48 -12.00 -6.68
C THR A 185 -12.41 -11.23 -5.91
N MET A 186 -12.82 -10.30 -5.04
CA MET A 186 -11.94 -9.65 -4.09
C MET A 186 -12.55 -9.47 -2.69
N GLY A 187 -11.71 -9.32 -1.66
CA GLY A 187 -12.15 -8.98 -0.31
C GLY A 187 -12.64 -7.53 -0.17
N ALA A 188 -13.64 -7.32 0.67
CA ALA A 188 -14.24 -6.01 0.93
C ALA A 188 -13.26 -5.00 1.53
N LYS A 189 -12.29 -5.45 2.36
CA LYS A 189 -11.23 -4.59 2.91
C LYS A 189 -10.47 -3.86 1.82
N GLN A 190 -10.11 -4.55 0.74
CA GLN A 190 -9.30 -4.00 -0.34
C GLN A 190 -10.11 -3.34 -1.46
N ALA A 191 -11.41 -3.64 -1.58
CA ALA A 191 -12.24 -3.20 -2.71
C ALA A 191 -12.23 -1.67 -2.90
N GLY A 192 -12.36 -0.90 -1.83
CA GLY A 192 -12.33 0.56 -1.89
C GLY A 192 -10.99 1.13 -2.37
N THR A 193 -9.87 0.57 -1.90
CA THR A 193 -8.53 0.97 -2.35
C THR A 193 -8.30 0.61 -3.82
N VAL A 194 -8.68 -0.60 -4.24
CA VAL A 194 -8.61 -1.01 -5.66
C VAL A 194 -9.40 -0.05 -6.55
N ALA A 195 -10.58 0.40 -6.12
CA ALA A 195 -11.38 1.39 -6.85
C ALA A 195 -10.63 2.70 -7.11
N LYS A 196 -9.93 3.23 -6.09
CA LYS A 196 -9.11 4.44 -6.16
C LYS A 196 -7.90 4.23 -7.09
N LEU A 197 -7.20 3.10 -6.93
CA LEU A 197 -6.02 2.74 -7.73
C LEU A 197 -6.35 2.58 -9.21
N LEU A 198 -7.48 1.95 -9.55
CA LEU A 198 -7.94 1.79 -10.93
C LEU A 198 -8.00 3.15 -11.66
N ARG A 199 -8.65 4.15 -11.04
CA ARG A 199 -8.73 5.51 -11.60
C ARG A 199 -7.36 6.17 -11.65
N GLY A 200 -6.61 6.11 -10.55
CA GLY A 200 -5.30 6.76 -10.44
C GLY A 200 -4.27 6.19 -11.41
N ARG A 201 -4.46 4.99 -11.94
CA ARG A 201 -3.48 4.32 -12.81
C ARG A 201 -3.96 4.15 -14.23
N LEU A 202 -5.09 3.50 -14.45
CA LEU A 202 -5.51 3.15 -15.82
C LEU A 202 -5.94 4.40 -16.60
N LEU A 203 -6.51 5.43 -15.96
CA LEU A 203 -6.79 6.72 -16.61
C LEU A 203 -5.52 7.57 -16.85
N LYS A 204 -4.35 7.05 -16.47
CA LYS A 204 -3.02 7.62 -16.67
C LYS A 204 -2.13 6.68 -17.49
N ASP A 205 -2.73 5.71 -18.19
CA ASP A 205 -2.05 4.68 -18.98
C ASP A 205 -1.00 3.87 -18.20
N LYS A 206 -1.20 3.72 -16.89
CA LYS A 206 -0.37 2.90 -16.00
C LYS A 206 -1.11 1.61 -15.63
N GLU A 207 -0.41 0.48 -15.68
CA GLU A 207 -0.99 -0.80 -15.24
C GLU A 207 -1.08 -0.86 -13.71
N LEU A 208 -2.07 -1.62 -13.24
CA LEU A 208 -2.24 -2.02 -11.84
C LEU A 208 -2.23 -3.55 -11.74
N THR A 209 -1.36 -4.08 -10.90
CA THR A 209 -1.30 -5.51 -10.61
C THR A 209 -1.90 -5.77 -9.23
N LEU A 210 -2.97 -6.56 -9.18
CA LEU A 210 -3.49 -7.14 -7.95
C LEU A 210 -2.87 -8.51 -7.77
N THR A 211 -2.40 -8.84 -6.58
CA THR A 211 -1.75 -10.13 -6.33
C THR A 211 -2.18 -10.73 -5.00
N SER A 212 -2.33 -12.04 -4.96
CA SER A 212 -2.45 -12.85 -3.75
C SER A 212 -1.36 -13.92 -3.73
N GLN A 213 -1.43 -14.86 -2.79
CA GLN A 213 -0.53 -16.01 -2.75
C GLN A 213 -0.67 -16.93 -3.98
N ASN A 214 -1.84 -16.93 -4.64
CA ASN A 214 -2.19 -17.92 -5.66
C ASN A 214 -2.54 -17.33 -7.03
N LEU A 215 -2.77 -16.03 -7.12
CA LEU A 215 -3.26 -15.39 -8.33
C LEU A 215 -2.65 -14.00 -8.52
N GLN A 216 -2.25 -13.71 -9.75
CA GLN A 216 -1.89 -12.38 -10.20
C GLN A 216 -2.90 -11.89 -11.24
N VAL A 217 -3.47 -10.70 -11.03
CA VAL A 217 -4.40 -10.04 -11.96
C VAL A 217 -3.81 -8.71 -12.40
N VAL A 218 -3.46 -8.58 -13.68
CA VAL A 218 -2.93 -7.34 -14.27
C VAL A 218 -4.06 -6.60 -14.99
N LEU A 219 -4.35 -5.39 -14.54
CA LEU A 219 -5.35 -4.49 -15.07
C LEU A 219 -4.65 -3.40 -15.89
N GLY A 220 -5.04 -3.25 -17.16
CA GLY A 220 -4.48 -2.24 -18.06
C GLY A 220 -5.55 -1.52 -18.86
N ALA A 221 -5.24 -0.30 -19.29
CA ALA A 221 -6.07 0.43 -20.23
C ALA A 221 -6.06 -0.28 -21.61
N ALA A 222 -7.23 -0.36 -22.26
CA ALA A 222 -7.39 -0.94 -23.58
C ALA A 222 -8.52 -0.23 -24.33
N ARG A 223 -8.47 -0.19 -25.67
CA ARG A 223 -9.57 0.35 -26.48
C ARG A 223 -10.87 -0.44 -26.28
N ASP A 224 -10.75 -1.77 -26.32
CA ASP A 224 -11.84 -2.71 -26.15
C ASP A 224 -11.63 -3.53 -24.87
N THR A 225 -12.72 -3.80 -24.15
CA THR A 225 -12.66 -4.61 -22.92
C THR A 225 -12.47 -6.08 -23.22
N GLY A 226 -11.59 -6.76 -22.50
CA GLY A 226 -11.32 -8.18 -22.68
C GLY A 226 -10.40 -8.72 -21.59
N TYR A 227 -10.19 -10.03 -21.59
CA TYR A 227 -9.21 -10.65 -20.71
C TYR A 227 -8.47 -11.80 -21.40
N LYS A 228 -7.28 -12.10 -20.89
CA LYS A 228 -6.50 -13.31 -21.19
C LYS A 228 -6.18 -14.00 -19.87
N GLU A 229 -6.34 -15.31 -19.81
CA GLU A 229 -6.14 -16.08 -18.58
C GLU A 229 -5.14 -17.21 -18.81
N GLY A 230 -4.36 -17.49 -17.77
CA GLY A 230 -3.50 -18.66 -17.59
C GLY A 230 -3.78 -19.29 -16.23
N GLU A 231 -2.92 -20.21 -15.79
CA GLU A 231 -3.18 -21.01 -14.58
C GLU A 231 -3.26 -20.19 -13.27
N LYS A 232 -2.34 -19.22 -13.09
CA LYS A 232 -2.28 -18.33 -11.91
C LYS A 232 -2.17 -16.85 -12.28
N TYR A 233 -2.56 -16.52 -13.51
CA TYR A 233 -2.38 -15.21 -14.10
C TYR A 233 -3.59 -14.82 -14.93
N VAL A 234 -4.08 -13.60 -14.73
CA VAL A 234 -5.15 -13.01 -15.55
C VAL A 234 -4.73 -11.62 -15.95
N ARG A 235 -4.86 -11.29 -17.24
CA ARG A 235 -4.70 -9.92 -17.73
C ARG A 235 -6.04 -9.41 -18.22
N ILE A 236 -6.50 -8.29 -17.68
CA ILE A 236 -7.77 -7.66 -18.00
C ILE A 236 -7.50 -6.31 -18.64
N GLY A 237 -7.91 -6.14 -19.90
CA GLY A 237 -7.94 -4.86 -20.60
C GLY A 237 -9.29 -4.18 -20.35
N LEU A 238 -9.26 -2.93 -19.91
CA LEU A 238 -10.44 -2.13 -19.61
C LEU A 238 -10.49 -0.87 -20.48
N SER A 239 -11.64 -0.60 -21.09
CA SER A 239 -11.92 0.70 -21.69
C SER A 239 -12.06 1.78 -20.62
N GLU A 240 -11.91 3.05 -21.00
CA GLU A 240 -12.08 4.17 -20.08
C GLU A 240 -13.44 4.12 -19.36
N ALA A 241 -14.52 3.84 -20.10
CA ALA A 241 -15.85 3.69 -19.53
C ALA A 241 -15.92 2.54 -18.51
N ALA A 242 -15.24 1.42 -18.78
CA ALA A 242 -15.20 0.28 -17.85
C ALA A 242 -14.38 0.57 -16.60
N VAL A 243 -13.28 1.33 -16.71
CA VAL A 243 -12.52 1.81 -15.55
C VAL A 243 -13.40 2.72 -14.68
N GLN A 244 -14.08 3.69 -15.30
CA GLN A 244 -14.96 4.60 -14.57
C GLN A 244 -16.11 3.86 -13.85
N GLU A 245 -16.77 2.93 -14.54
CA GLU A 245 -17.86 2.11 -13.99
C GLU A 245 -17.37 1.25 -12.83
N LEU A 246 -16.28 0.49 -13.05
CA LEU A 246 -15.72 -0.42 -12.07
C LEU A 246 -15.28 0.31 -10.79
N SER A 247 -14.66 1.49 -10.93
CA SER A 247 -14.26 2.31 -9.78
C SER A 247 -15.43 2.92 -8.99
N VAL A 248 -16.66 2.98 -9.53
CA VAL A 248 -17.85 3.36 -8.75
C VAL A 248 -18.45 2.16 -8.03
N MET A 249 -18.40 0.99 -8.68
CA MET A 249 -18.99 -0.25 -8.17
C MET A 249 -18.17 -0.91 -7.06
N LEU A 250 -16.84 -0.84 -7.14
CA LEU A 250 -15.96 -1.41 -6.12
C LEU A 250 -16.06 -0.60 -4.82
N ARG A 251 -16.88 -1.13 -3.90
CA ARG A 251 -17.13 -0.59 -2.56
C ARG A 251 -16.84 -1.67 -1.52
N PRO A 252 -16.53 -1.32 -0.28
CA PRO A 252 -16.33 -2.28 0.81
C PRO A 252 -17.68 -2.84 1.30
N VAL A 253 -18.45 -3.44 0.39
CA VAL A 253 -19.79 -4.01 0.63
C VAL A 253 -19.87 -5.34 -0.11
N GLU A 254 -20.29 -6.39 0.57
CA GLU A 254 -20.49 -7.72 -0.01
C GLU A 254 -21.52 -7.66 -1.16
N GLY A 255 -21.21 -8.31 -2.28
CA GLY A 255 -22.12 -8.36 -3.41
C GLY A 255 -21.51 -8.87 -4.70
N GLU A 256 -22.37 -9.05 -5.70
CA GLU A 256 -21.98 -9.36 -7.08
C GLU A 256 -22.45 -8.25 -8.02
N PHE A 257 -21.54 -7.74 -8.84
CA PHE A 257 -21.72 -6.58 -9.68
C PHE A 257 -21.45 -6.95 -11.14
N LYS A 258 -22.42 -6.70 -12.00
CA LYS A 258 -22.27 -6.89 -13.45
C LYS A 258 -21.90 -5.55 -14.08
N LEU A 259 -20.86 -5.56 -14.92
CA LEU A 259 -20.46 -4.36 -15.66
C LEU A 259 -21.36 -4.21 -16.89
N SER A 260 -21.96 -3.04 -17.04
CA SER A 260 -22.70 -2.69 -18.25
C SER A 260 -21.77 -2.53 -19.45
N THR A 261 -20.56 -2.02 -19.20
CA THR A 261 -19.50 -1.76 -20.18
C THR A 261 -18.67 -2.99 -20.53
N PHE A 262 -18.72 -4.04 -19.70
CA PHE A 262 -17.97 -5.29 -19.92
C PHE A 262 -18.81 -6.52 -19.58
N LYS A 263 -19.66 -6.95 -20.53
CA LYS A 263 -20.60 -8.07 -20.34
C LYS A 263 -19.94 -9.41 -20.02
N GLY A 264 -18.67 -9.59 -20.40
CA GLY A 264 -17.88 -10.80 -20.17
C GLY A 264 -17.31 -10.91 -18.76
N LEU A 265 -17.43 -9.88 -17.92
CA LEU A 265 -16.87 -9.82 -16.58
C LEU A 265 -17.95 -9.51 -15.54
N MET A 266 -17.91 -10.24 -14.44
CA MET A 266 -18.60 -9.94 -13.19
C MET A 266 -17.56 -9.73 -12.10
N VAL A 267 -17.85 -8.84 -11.16
CA VAL A 267 -17.02 -8.61 -9.99
C VAL A 267 -17.78 -9.01 -8.75
N ARG A 268 -17.11 -9.68 -7.84
CA ARG A 268 -17.68 -10.14 -6.59
C ARG A 268 -16.84 -9.63 -5.43
N VAL A 269 -17.49 -8.97 -4.49
CA VAL A 269 -16.87 -8.52 -3.25
C VAL A 269 -17.33 -9.46 -2.13
N ARG A 270 -16.38 -10.02 -1.38
CA ARG A 270 -16.62 -10.93 -0.25
C ARG A 270 -16.31 -10.24 1.06
N LYS A 271 -17.03 -10.61 2.12
CA LYS A 271 -16.71 -10.14 3.48
C LYS A 271 -15.28 -10.46 3.87
N THR A 272 -14.64 -9.49 4.51
CA THR A 272 -13.32 -9.66 5.09
C THR A 272 -13.45 -9.70 6.60
N TYR A 273 -12.99 -10.80 7.20
CA TYR A 273 -12.93 -10.95 8.66
C TYR A 273 -11.56 -10.52 9.16
N ILE A 274 -11.51 -9.50 9.99
CA ILE A 274 -10.29 -9.09 10.68
C ILE A 274 -10.14 -9.97 11.91
N LYS A 275 -8.95 -10.57 12.06
CA LYS A 275 -8.67 -11.52 13.13
C LYS A 275 -7.57 -11.02 14.06
N ASP A 276 -7.67 -11.36 15.34
CA ASP A 276 -6.59 -11.19 16.30
C ASP A 276 -5.48 -12.25 16.09
N GLN A 277 -4.46 -12.21 16.94
CA GLN A 277 -3.32 -13.14 16.87
C GLN A 277 -3.72 -14.58 17.21
N GLU A 278 -4.80 -14.76 17.98
CA GLU A 278 -5.40 -16.04 18.32
C GLU A 278 -6.34 -16.58 17.22
N GLY A 279 -6.61 -15.79 16.18
CA GLY A 279 -7.44 -16.15 15.04
C GLY A 279 -8.95 -15.91 15.23
N ASN A 280 -9.37 -15.27 16.32
CA ASN A 280 -10.75 -14.87 16.55
C ASN A 280 -11.10 -13.66 15.70
N VAL A 281 -12.34 -13.61 15.21
CA VAL A 281 -12.82 -12.46 14.45
C VAL A 281 -13.08 -11.29 15.40
N VAL A 282 -12.35 -10.20 15.20
CA VAL A 282 -12.48 -8.96 15.98
C VAL A 282 -13.27 -7.87 15.24
N ASP A 283 -13.32 -7.94 13.91
CA ASP A 283 -14.10 -7.02 13.08
C ASP A 283 -14.49 -7.67 11.74
N THR A 284 -15.51 -7.13 11.06
CA THR A 284 -15.98 -7.60 9.76
C THR A 284 -16.25 -6.43 8.82
N ILE A 285 -15.63 -6.46 7.64
CA ILE A 285 -15.84 -5.47 6.57
C ILE A 285 -16.64 -6.12 5.44
N GLY A 286 -17.70 -5.45 4.99
CA GLY A 286 -18.52 -5.86 3.85
C GLY A 286 -19.88 -6.44 4.21
#